data_AF-A0A7W0MPK3-F1
#
_entry.id   AF-A0A7W0MPK3-F1
#
_cell.length_a   1.000
_cell.length_b   1.000
_cell.length_c   1.000
_cell.angle_alpha   90.00
_cell.angle_beta   90.00
_cell.angle_gamma   90.00
#
_symmetry.space_group_name_H-M   'P 1'
#
loop_
_entity.id
_entity.type
_entity.pdbx_description
1 polymer ?
#
loop_
_entity_poly.entity_id
_entity_poly.type
_entity_poly.pdbx_seq_one_letter_code
_entity_poly.pdbx_strand_id
1 'polypeptide(L)' 'MTRVAIYARYSSDLSRDASIEDQVRVCRTHALRADWRVNEVFEDRAISGASAIRPGYQ' A
#
# COMPACT_ATOMS: atom_id res chain seq x y z
N MET A 1 -12.84 6.04 -16.32
CA MET A 1 -12.59 5.38 -15.02
C MET A 1 -11.11 5.08 -14.89
N THR A 2 -10.40 5.80 -14.02
CA THR A 2 -8.95 5.65 -13.82
C THR A 2 -8.67 4.36 -13.07
N ARG A 3 -7.72 3.55 -13.56
CA ARG A 3 -7.29 2.32 -12.90
C ARG A 3 -6.05 2.61 -12.07
N VAL A 4 -6.05 2.17 -10.82
CA VAL A 4 -4.95 2.40 -9.88
C VAL A 4 -4.58 1.10 -9.15
N ALA A 5 -3.33 1.04 -8.69
CA ALA A 5 -2.87 0.05 -7.74
C ALA A 5 -2.57 0.73 -6.40
N ILE A 6 -2.69 -0.01 -5.31
CA ILE A 6 -2.25 0.44 -3.98
C ILE A 6 -0.96 -0.30 -3.65
N TYR A 7 0.02 0.41 -3.11
CA TYR A 7 1.21 -0.19 -2.53
C TYR A 7 1.37 0.32 -1.09
N ALA A 8 1.44 -0.59 -0.12
CA ALA A 8 1.56 -0.28 1.30
C ALA A 8 2.80 -0.94 1.91
N ARG A 9 3.49 -0.29 2.85
CA ARG A 9 4.67 -0.88 3.49
C ARG A 9 4.93 -0.40 4.92
N TYR A 10 5.76 -1.13 5.66
CA TYR A 10 6.40 -0.65 6.90
C TYR A 10 7.82 -1.19 7.05
N SER A 11 8.72 -0.44 7.72
CA SER A 11 10.17 -0.69 7.74
C SER A 11 10.72 -1.50 8.94
N SER A 12 9.84 -2.02 9.79
CA SER A 12 10.09 -2.64 11.11
C SER A 12 10.53 -1.69 12.24
N ASP A 13 10.32 -2.18 13.46
CA ASP A 13 10.74 -1.72 14.81
C ASP A 13 9.67 -1.09 15.70
N LEU A 14 8.67 -0.37 15.18
CA LEU A 14 7.53 0.12 15.99
C LEU A 14 6.15 -0.04 15.32
N SER A 15 6.11 -0.53 14.09
CA SER A 15 4.90 -0.60 13.28
C SER A 15 4.29 -2.01 13.34
N ARG A 16 3.01 -2.10 13.70
CA ARG A 16 2.24 -3.35 13.69
C ARG A 16 1.77 -3.67 12.27
N ASP A 17 1.53 -4.95 12.01
CA ASP A 17 0.88 -5.42 10.77
C ASP A 17 -0.35 -4.60 10.41
N ALA A 18 -1.17 -4.25 11.42
CA ALA A 18 -2.36 -3.39 11.32
C ALA A 18 -2.16 -2.08 10.55
N SER A 19 -0.91 -1.59 10.45
CA SER A 19 -0.58 -0.39 9.68
C SER A 19 -0.77 -0.58 8.17
N ILE A 20 -0.65 -1.80 7.63
CA ILE A 20 -0.87 -2.07 6.21
C ILE A 20 -2.36 -2.00 5.89
N GLU A 21 -3.20 -2.67 6.67
CA GLU A 21 -4.64 -2.69 6.43
C GLU A 21 -5.24 -1.28 6.55
N ASP A 22 -4.74 -0.48 7.51
CA ASP A 22 -5.13 0.92 7.65
C ASP A 22 -4.68 1.80 6.47
N GLN A 23 -3.44 1.63 6.00
CA GLN A 23 -2.95 2.31 4.79
C GLN A 23 -3.83 1.99 3.58
N VAL A 24 -4.11 0.69 3.36
CA VAL A 24 -4.96 0.23 2.25
C VAL A 24 -6.38 0.79 2.37
N ARG A 25 -6.96 0.83 3.57
CA ARG A 25 -8.29 1.40 3.83
C ARG A 25 -8.36 2.88 3.48
N VAL A 26 -7.35 3.65 3.84
CA VAL A 26 -7.26 5.08 3.49
C VAL A 26 -7.16 5.26 1.97
N CYS A 27 -6.29 4.51 1.30
CA CYS A 27 -6.13 4.57 -0.15
C CYS A 27 -7.42 4.16 -0.89
N ARG A 28 -8.13 3.12 -0.45
CA ARG A 28 -9.42 2.72 -1.02
C ARG A 28 -10.48 3.80 -0.85
N THR A 29 -10.55 4.43 0.32
CA THR A 29 -11.47 5.54 0.58
C THR A 29 -11.20 6.71 -0.37
N HIS A 30 -9.93 7.03 -0.60
CA HIS A 30 -9.54 8.06 -1.55
C HIS A 30 -9.90 7.69 -3.01
N ALA A 31 -9.59 6.46 -3.43
CA ALA A 31 -9.92 5.98 -4.76
C ALA A 31 -11.43 6.02 -5.03
N LEU A 32 -12.25 5.64 -4.05
CA LEU A 32 -13.71 5.71 -4.14
C LEU A 32 -14.20 7.14 -4.34
N ARG A 33 -13.66 8.11 -3.60
CA ARG A 33 -14.02 9.53 -3.74
C ARG A 33 -13.61 10.12 -5.09
N ALA A 34 -12.59 9.56 -5.70
CA ALA A 34 -12.05 10.02 -6.98
C ALA A 34 -12.63 9.28 -8.20
N ASP A 35 -13.60 8.37 -7.99
CA ASP A 35 -14.14 7.47 -9.03
C ASP A 35 -13.04 6.63 -9.74
N TRP A 36 -12.08 6.16 -8.95
CA TRP A 36 -11.00 5.30 -9.41
C TRP A 36 -11.28 3.84 -9.09
N ARG A 37 -10.87 2.95 -9.99
CA ARG A 37 -10.91 1.51 -9.81
C ARG A 37 -9.58 1.04 -9.23
N VAL A 38 -9.60 0.53 -8.00
CA VAL A 38 -8.46 -0.21 -7.45
C VAL A 38 -8.44 -1.59 -8.08
N ASN A 39 -7.36 -1.90 -8.80
CA ASN A 39 -7.18 -3.16 -9.51
C ASN A 39 -6.39 -4.18 -8.71
N GLU A 40 -5.33 -3.73 -8.06
CA GLU A 40 -4.41 -4.57 -7.31
C GLU A 40 -3.96 -3.85 -6.05
N VAL A 41 -3.60 -4.62 -5.03
CA VAL A 41 -2.99 -4.14 -3.80
C VAL A 41 -1.73 -4.95 -3.55
N PHE A 42 -0.61 -4.25 -3.44
CA PHE A 42 0.68 -4.80 -3.14
C PHE A 42 1.14 -4.34 -1.76
N GLU A 43 1.90 -5.19 -1.08
CA GLU A 43 2.38 -4.87 0.26
C GLU A 43 3.78 -5.41 0.52
N ASP A 44 4.54 -4.67 1.32
CA ASP A 44 5.86 -5.09 1.80
C ASP A 44 5.93 -4.90 3.32
N ARG A 45 6.01 -6.02 4.04
CA ARG A 45 6.01 -6.07 5.51
C ARG A 45 7.44 -6.14 6.04
N ALA A 46 7.77 -5.31 7.02
CA ALA A 46 9.09 -5.25 7.65
C ALA A 46 10.25 -5.03 6.65
N ILE A 47 10.01 -4.24 5.60
CA ILE A 47 10.98 -3.96 4.54
C ILE A 47 11.30 -2.45 4.49
N SER A 48 12.59 -2.13 4.56
CA SER A 48 13.08 -0.76 4.49
C SER A 48 12.74 -0.09 3.16
N GLY A 49 12.49 1.23 3.23
CA GLY A 49 12.26 2.08 2.07
C GLY A 49 13.52 2.42 1.27
N ALA A 50 14.71 2.04 1.77
CA ALA A 50 16.01 2.52 1.28
C ALA A 50 16.39 2.03 -0.13
N SER A 51 15.75 0.98 -0.64
CA SER A 51 15.96 0.50 -2.01
C SER A 51 14.63 0.21 -2.70
N ALA A 52 14.66 0.15 -4.04
CA ALA A 52 13.54 -0.31 -4.87
C ALA A 52 13.45 -1.85 -4.96
N ILE A 53 14.40 -2.58 -4.38
CA ILE A 53 14.39 -4.05 -4.33
C ILE A 53 13.42 -4.47 -3.25
N ARG A 54 12.12 -4.43 -3.57
CA ARG A 54 11.04 -4.82 -2.66
C ARG A 54 9.98 -5.60 -3.46
N PRO A 55 9.65 -6.84 -3.05
CA PRO A 55 8.79 -7.73 -3.83
C PRO A 55 7.43 -7.12 -4.20
N GLY A 56 6.79 -6.37 -3.31
CA GLY A 56 5.51 -5.72 -3.60
C GLY A 56 5.64 -4.45 -4.45
N TYR A 57 6.84 -3.90 -4.62
CA TYR A 57 7.09 -2.70 -5.40
C TYR A 57 7.43 -2.97 -6.88
N GLN A 58 7.83 -4.20 -7.21
CA GLN A 58 8.26 -4.61 -8.55
C GLN A 58 7.08 -5.15 -9.38
#